data_AF-A0A7M3SAG1-F1
#
_entry.id   AF-A0A7M3SAG1-F1
#
_cell.length_a   1.000
_cell.length_b   1.000
_cell.length_c   1.000
_cell.angle_alpha   90.00
_cell.angle_beta   90.00
_cell.angle_gamma   90.00
#
_symmetry.space_group_name_H-M   'P 1'
#
loop_
_entity.id
_entity.type
_entity.pdbx_description
1 polymer ?
#
loop_
_entity_poly.entity_id
_entity_poly.type
_entity_poly.pdbx_seq_one_letter_code
_entity_poly.pdbx_strand_id
1 'polypeptide(L)'
;MKIHGIEIFLNDALKLLNDTFGINCGAHLTITFNSVDELLVCYEILKSDDKRSPFYETPYSKLVGNFKDKFGVLWGFMVTA
;
A
#
# COMPACT_ATOMS: atom_id res chain seq x y z
N MET A 1 3.78 6.09 12.07
CA MET A 1 2.88 7.28 12.24
C MET A 1 1.46 6.77 12.49
N LYS A 2 0.59 7.50 13.19
CA LYS A 2 -0.84 7.15 13.29
C LYS A 2 -1.71 8.28 12.76
N ILE A 3 -2.57 8.01 11.76
CA ILE A 3 -3.57 8.96 11.24
C ILE A 3 -4.94 8.35 11.50
N HIS A 4 -5.83 9.07 12.21
CA HIS A 4 -7.17 8.59 12.59
C HIS A 4 -7.18 7.18 13.25
N GLY A 5 -6.16 6.88 14.07
CA GLY A 5 -6.04 5.58 14.75
C GLY A 5 -5.44 4.45 13.91
N ILE A 6 -5.25 4.65 12.61
CA ILE A 6 -4.64 3.69 11.68
C ILE A 6 -3.13 3.83 11.74
N GLU A 7 -2.42 2.71 11.93
CA GLU A 7 -0.97 2.67 11.88
C GLU A 7 -0.48 2.77 10.44
N ILE A 8 0.46 3.69 10.22
CA ILE A 8 1.02 4.03 8.92
C ILE A 8 2.53 3.86 8.97
N PHE A 9 3.02 3.04 8.05
CA PHE A 9 4.44 2.86 7.77
C PHE A 9 4.82 3.72 6.57
N LEU A 10 5.90 4.51 6.72
CA LEU A 10 6.53 5.20 5.62
C LEU A 10 7.69 4.32 5.14
N ASN A 11 7.56 3.76 3.95
CA ASN A 11 8.63 2.99 3.33
C ASN A 11 9.25 3.80 2.19
N ASP A 12 10.57 3.96 2.21
CA ASP A 12 11.32 4.47 1.06
C ASP A 12 11.56 3.31 0.10
N ALA A 13 10.54 3.02 -0.72
CA ALA A 13 10.60 1.94 -1.69
C ALA A 13 11.62 2.20 -2.82
N LEU A 14 12.12 3.44 -2.98
CA LEU A 14 13.04 3.81 -4.05
C LEU A 14 14.49 3.49 -3.74
N LYS A 15 14.86 3.39 -2.45
CA LYS A 15 16.22 3.00 -2.05
C LYS A 15 16.62 1.59 -2.49
N LEU A 16 15.65 0.71 -2.72
CA LEU A 16 15.87 -0.64 -3.26
C LEU A 16 16.13 -0.65 -4.77
N LEU A 17 15.82 0.43 -5.49
CA LEU A 17 15.82 0.48 -6.95
C LEU A 17 16.88 1.40 -7.54
N ASN A 18 17.45 2.34 -6.79
CA ASN A 18 18.55 3.19 -7.26
C ASN A 18 19.42 3.68 -6.10
N ASP A 19 20.73 3.46 -6.22
CA ASP A 19 21.77 3.85 -5.24
C ASP A 19 22.10 5.36 -5.26
N THR A 20 21.19 6.16 -5.81
CA THR A 20 21.34 7.61 -5.97
C THR A 20 20.30 8.31 -5.11
N PHE A 21 20.74 9.31 -4.34
CA PHE A 21 19.87 10.24 -3.63
C PHE A 21 18.91 10.91 -4.62
N GLY A 22 17.76 10.30 -4.84
CA GLY A 22 16.71 10.81 -5.71
C GLY A 22 16.05 12.00 -5.04
N ILE A 23 16.01 13.14 -5.74
CA ILE A 23 15.25 14.34 -5.33
C ILE A 23 13.74 14.04 -5.22
N ASN A 24 13.31 12.91 -5.79
CA ASN A 24 11.95 12.37 -5.70
C ASN A 24 11.93 11.26 -4.64
N CYS A 25 11.34 11.54 -3.48
CA CYS A 25 10.98 10.50 -2.52
C CYS A 25 9.57 9.99 -2.81
N GLY A 26 9.44 8.69 -3.07
CA GLY A 26 8.16 8.01 -3.16
C GLY A 26 7.79 7.54 -1.76
N ALA A 27 6.88 8.24 -1.08
CA ALA A 27 6.33 7.74 0.17
C ALA A 27 5.39 6.57 -0.13
N HIS A 28 5.79 5.36 0.27
CA HIS A 28 4.94 4.17 0.23
C HIS A 28 4.25 4.03 1.58
N LEU A 29 2.92 4.18 1.59
CA LEU A 29 2.09 4.10 2.78
C LEU A 29 1.46 2.71 2.88
N THR A 30 1.84 1.94 3.90
CA THR A 30 1.23 0.64 4.15
C THR A 30 0.13 0.74 5.20
N ILE A 31 -1.07 0.25 4.86
CA ILE A 31 -2.20 0.07 5.75
C ILE A 31 -2.41 -1.41 6.02
N THR A 32 -2.53 -1.76 7.29
CA THR A 32 -2.90 -3.09 7.77
C THR A 32 -4.39 -3.17 8.11
N PHE A 33 -5.04 -4.24 7.68
CA PHE A 33 -6.47 -4.51 7.87
C PHE A 33 -6.66 -5.77 8.71
N ASN A 34 -7.79 -5.85 9.43
CA ASN A 34 -8.13 -7.02 10.23
C ASN A 34 -8.79 -8.13 9.39
N SER A 35 -9.33 -7.78 8.21
CA SER A 35 -9.99 -8.72 7.32
C SER A 35 -9.76 -8.40 5.84
N VAL A 36 -9.97 -9.41 4.99
CA VAL A 36 -9.95 -9.27 3.53
C VAL A 36 -11.05 -8.34 3.05
N ASP A 37 -12.25 -8.40 3.66
CA ASP A 37 -13.40 -7.59 3.25
C ASP A 37 -13.15 -6.10 3.47
N GLU A 38 -12.62 -5.71 4.64
CA GLU A 38 -12.26 -4.31 4.93
C GLU A 38 -11.24 -3.78 3.91
N LEU A 39 -10.22 -4.60 3.59
CA LEU A 39 -9.20 -4.26 2.62
C LEU A 39 -9.82 -4.02 1.23
N LEU A 40 -10.67 -4.94 0.76
CA LEU A 40 -11.29 -4.85 -0.57
C LEU A 40 -12.23 -3.64 -0.66
N VAL A 41 -13.01 -3.35 0.38
CA VAL A 41 -13.88 -2.16 0.42
C VAL A 41 -13.04 -0.88 0.33
N CYS A 42 -11.97 -0.76 1.12
CA CYS A 42 -11.07 0.40 1.02
C CYS A 42 -10.39 0.49 -0.35
N TYR A 43 -9.99 -0.64 -0.93
CA TYR A 43 -9.33 -0.67 -2.23
C TYR A 43 -10.25 -0.12 -3.33
N GLU A 44 -11.52 -0.52 -3.33
CA GLU A 44 -12.49 -0.07 -4.33
C GLU A 44 -12.76 1.44 -4.26
N ILE A 45 -12.59 2.08 -3.09
CA ILE A 45 -12.72 3.53 -2.92
C ILE A 45 -11.49 4.28 -3.46
N LEU A 46 -10.29 3.71 -3.30
CA LEU A 46 -9.03 4.40 -3.59
C LEU A 46 -8.43 4.07 -4.97
N LYS A 47 -8.77 2.91 -5.55
CA LYS A 47 -8.20 2.48 -6.84
C LYS A 47 -8.50 3.51 -7.93
N SER A 48 -7.56 3.68 -8.86
CA SER A 48 -7.87 4.35 -10.13
C SER A 48 -8.45 3.35 -11.13
N ASP A 49 -9.23 3.85 -12.08
CA ASP A 49 -9.86 3.02 -13.13
C ASP A 49 -8.85 2.36 -14.08
N ASP A 50 -7.61 2.86 -14.11
CA ASP A 50 -6.61 2.51 -15.12
C ASP A 50 -5.94 1.15 -14.88
N LYS A 51 -6.01 0.55 -13.68
CA LYS A 51 -5.49 -0.80 -13.45
C LYS A 51 -5.88 -1.40 -12.11
N ARG A 52 -6.41 -2.64 -12.14
CA ARG A 52 -6.49 -3.45 -10.93
C ARG A 52 -5.09 -3.97 -10.57
N SER A 53 -4.54 -3.56 -9.43
CA SER A 53 -3.28 -4.12 -8.96
C SER A 53 -3.50 -5.55 -8.48
N PRO A 54 -2.59 -6.50 -8.80
CA PRO A 54 -2.74 -7.85 -8.33
C PRO A 54 -2.45 -7.90 -6.83
N PHE A 55 -3.47 -8.25 -6.05
CA PHE A 55 -3.31 -8.74 -4.69
C PHE A 55 -2.92 -10.21 -4.72
N TYR A 56 -2.11 -10.64 -3.76
CA TYR A 56 -1.63 -12.02 -3.63
C TYR A 56 -1.48 -12.40 -2.15
N GLU A 57 -1.38 -13.69 -1.87
CA GLU A 57 -1.14 -14.21 -0.53
C GLU A 57 0.37 -14.33 -0.25
N THR A 58 0.76 -14.20 1.01
CA THR A 58 2.13 -14.47 1.48
C THR A 58 2.10 -15.29 2.77
N PRO A 59 3.24 -15.87 3.22
CA PRO A 59 3.29 -16.59 4.50
C PRO A 59 2.88 -15.77 5.73
N TYR A 60 2.84 -14.44 5.63
CA TYR A 60 2.53 -13.51 6.73
C TYR A 60 1.29 -12.67 6.47
N SER A 61 0.56 -12.88 5.37
CA SER A 61 -0.65 -12.12 5.04
C SER A 61 -1.59 -12.90 4.14
N LYS A 62 -2.88 -12.89 4.51
CA LYS A 62 -3.96 -13.47 3.70
C LYS A 62 -4.25 -12.69 2.41
N LEU A 63 -3.85 -11.42 2.34
CA LEU A 63 -3.98 -10.63 1.12
C LEU A 63 -3.08 -9.41 1.24
N VAL A 64 -2.14 -9.27 0.30
CA VAL A 64 -1.24 -8.12 0.22
C VAL A 64 -1.10 -7.63 -1.21
N GLY A 65 -0.94 -6.33 -1.40
CA GLY A 65 -0.78 -5.74 -2.73
C GLY A 65 -0.43 -4.26 -2.66
N ASN A 66 0.16 -3.76 -3.75
CA ASN A 66 0.50 -2.36 -3.90
C ASN A 66 -0.23 -1.75 -5.08
N PHE A 67 -0.74 -0.53 -4.94
CA PHE A 67 -1.42 0.18 -6.01
C PHE A 67 -1.18 1.68 -5.90
N LYS A 68 -1.39 2.38 -7.02
CA LYS A 68 -1.33 3.84 -7.08
C LYS A 68 -2.76 4.37 -7.19
N ASP A 69 -3.13 5.32 -6.34
CA ASP A 69 -4.44 5.96 -6.43
C ASP A 69 -4.46 7.04 -7.53
N LYS A 70 -5.63 7.67 -7.73
CA LYS A 70 -5.83 8.75 -8.72
C LYS A 70 -5.02 10.03 -8.43
N PHE A 71 -4.55 10.23 -7.20
CA PHE A 71 -3.70 11.36 -6.82
C PHE A 71 -2.21 11.05 -6.98
N GLY A 72 -1.90 9.79 -7.29
CA GLY A 72 -0.57 9.31 -7.51
C GLY A 72 0.15 8.85 -6.25
N VAL A 73 -0.57 8.62 -5.15
CA VAL A 73 0.00 8.06 -3.92
C VAL A 73 0.17 6.55 -4.08
N LEU A 74 1.33 6.03 -3.68
CA LEU A 74 1.59 4.60 -3.65
C LEU A 74 1.15 4.00 -2.32
N TRP A 75 0.16 3.13 -2.37
CA TRP A 75 -0.42 2.43 -1.23
C TRP A 75 0.05 0.98 -1.20
N GLY A 76 0.36 0.49 0.00
CA GLY A 76 0.50 -0.92 0.32
C GLY A 76 -0.64 -1.35 1.22
N PHE A 77 -1.38 -2.37 0.83
CA PHE A 77 -2.49 -2.90 1.59
C PHE A 77 -2.14 -4.32 2.03
N MET A 78 -2.42 -4.65 3.29
CA MET A 78 -2.08 -5.95 3.88
C MET A 78 -3.16 -6.37 4.89
N VAL A 79 -3.56 -7.63 4.89
CA VAL A 79 -4.29 -8.23 6.03
C VAL A 79 -3.29 -8.88 6.98
N THR A 80 -3.28 -8.48 8.25
CA THR A 80 -2.43 -9.17 9.25
C THR A 80 -2.93 -10.60 9.46
N ALA A 81 -2.02 -11.57 9.44
CA ALA A 81 -2.34 -12.99 9.59
C ALA A 81 -3.03 -13.33 10.92
#